data_AF-A0A7S0X1M4-F1
#
_entry.id   AF-A0A7S0X1M4-F1
#
_cell.length_a   1.000
_cell.length_b   1.000
_cell.length_c   1.000
_cell.angle_alpha   90.00
_cell.angle_beta   90.00
_cell.angle_gamma   90.00
#
_symmetry.space_group_name_H-M   'P 1'
#
loop_
_entity.id
_entity.type
_entity.pdbx_description
1 polymer ?
#
loop_
_entity_poly.entity_id
_entity_poly.type
_entity_poly.pdbx_seq_one_letter_code
_entity_poly.pdbx_strand_id
1 'polypeptide(L)'
;MSAPRGILGGAGPQHSSMTGDGGTGGTISMGAANKDVPASEAQHGGTHGAISSVSAASSTPAHERPLSSTLGMLACFVVTWMLCSVIDAMYTPRDKTFRVSAKIHTSYQWCMVGYASNLILTLLKVIFETNRSKMHLHLVSCYINLLAAASYALLWTGFSPIVPDVESCLYVPQRWLLYCFTAPAIIYILCQISDYSPCMRVWVILLNVFMLAAGGLGTVPWISWEHKMFWYVMSCVPFPSILCHMWRMVSSAVDETVDGASKRSIKFIRIFSITTWNLFPIVYFGAIDGSIPLEISEPLWAALDWLTKMVYSSSLMEANFLSIAQRREFAVKAVEEANRLQTIQQLSNAIERKDDFLSTMSHELRTPLNGIIGLSESMMAGACGTLPEKALQTVSTVRLSGKRLL
;
A
#
# COMPACT_ATOMS: atom_id res chain seq x y z
N MET A 1 -28.48 -49.34 40.61
CA MET A 1 -27.41 -49.71 39.66
C MET A 1 -26.55 -48.49 39.39
N SER A 2 -25.46 -48.43 40.17
CA SER A 2 -24.12 -47.84 39.93
C SER A 2 -23.97 -46.48 39.22
N ALA A 3 -24.28 -45.42 39.98
CA ALA A 3 -23.39 -44.47 40.66
C ALA A 3 -22.22 -43.70 39.95
N PRO A 4 -21.90 -42.46 40.41
CA PRO A 4 -20.94 -41.50 39.83
C PRO A 4 -19.77 -41.10 40.77
N ARG A 5 -19.00 -40.06 40.38
CA ARG A 5 -18.09 -39.15 41.15
C ARG A 5 -16.59 -39.46 41.24
N GLY A 6 -15.79 -38.39 41.12
CA GLY A 6 -14.41 -38.30 41.61
C GLY A 6 -13.69 -36.99 41.21
N ILE A 7 -13.80 -35.95 42.04
CA ILE A 7 -12.98 -34.72 42.06
C ILE A 7 -11.86 -34.91 43.10
N LEU A 8 -10.66 -34.35 42.84
CA LEU A 8 -9.63 -33.78 43.76
C LEU A 8 -8.28 -33.79 42.98
N GLY A 9 -7.52 -32.71 42.71
CA GLY A 9 -7.07 -31.60 43.56
C GLY A 9 -5.96 -32.11 44.50
N GLY A 10 -4.70 -31.67 44.52
CA GLY A 10 -3.93 -30.59 43.90
C GLY A 10 -2.50 -30.59 44.51
N ALA A 11 -1.64 -29.64 44.07
CA ALA A 11 -0.42 -29.11 44.72
C ALA A 11 0.69 -30.11 45.16
N GLY A 12 1.99 -29.90 44.97
CA GLY A 12 2.84 -28.72 44.81
C GLY A 12 4.31 -29.17 45.06
N PRO A 13 5.30 -28.28 44.90
CA PRO A 13 6.68 -28.60 44.51
C PRO A 13 7.70 -28.58 45.67
N GLN A 14 8.92 -29.10 45.47
CA GLN A 14 10.17 -28.55 46.05
C GLN A 14 11.47 -29.28 45.64
N HIS A 15 12.37 -28.53 45.01
CA HIS A 15 13.79 -28.25 45.33
C HIS A 15 14.87 -29.32 45.62
N SER A 16 16.04 -29.06 44.99
CA SER A 16 17.45 -29.24 45.43
C SER A 16 18.00 -30.67 45.64
N SER A 17 19.25 -31.04 45.38
CA SER A 17 20.50 -30.36 44.96
C SER A 17 21.62 -31.41 44.76
N MET A 18 22.56 -31.10 43.85
CA MET A 18 24.03 -31.31 43.93
C MET A 18 24.70 -32.70 43.95
N THR A 19 25.93 -32.64 43.40
CA THR A 19 27.08 -33.58 43.41
C THR A 19 27.08 -34.66 42.31
N GLY A 20 28.17 -34.93 41.57
CA GLY A 20 29.52 -34.37 41.53
C GLY A 20 30.36 -35.12 40.49
N ASP A 21 31.21 -34.37 39.80
CA ASP A 21 32.60 -34.62 39.36
C ASP A 21 33.05 -35.90 38.63
N GLY A 22 33.99 -35.71 37.68
CA GLY A 22 34.95 -36.75 37.26
C GLY A 22 35.21 -36.97 35.76
N GLY A 23 36.15 -36.20 35.19
CA GLY A 23 37.34 -36.82 34.58
C GLY A 23 37.44 -37.11 33.06
N THR A 24 38.28 -36.29 32.42
CA THR A 24 39.40 -36.67 31.51
C THR A 24 39.16 -37.19 30.07
N GLY A 25 39.89 -36.56 29.12
CA GLY A 25 40.33 -37.22 27.88
C GLY A 25 40.47 -36.28 26.67
N GLY A 26 41.60 -35.59 26.52
CA GLY A 26 41.93 -34.80 25.34
C GLY A 26 42.63 -35.60 24.23
N THR A 27 42.55 -35.12 22.98
CA THR A 27 43.59 -35.34 21.96
C THR A 27 43.48 -34.33 20.79
N ILE A 28 44.41 -33.36 20.85
CA ILE A 28 45.26 -32.73 19.82
C ILE A 28 45.12 -33.19 18.34
N SER A 29 45.06 -32.21 17.43
CA SER A 29 45.86 -32.20 16.18
C SER A 29 46.21 -30.77 15.73
N MET A 30 47.51 -30.55 15.51
CA MET A 30 48.23 -29.35 15.08
C MET A 30 48.37 -29.23 13.55
N GLY A 31 48.73 -28.04 13.06
CA GLY A 31 49.45 -27.79 11.80
C GLY A 31 48.97 -26.52 11.08
N ALA A 32 49.37 -25.29 11.46
CA ALA A 32 50.65 -24.60 11.18
C ALA A 32 50.88 -24.24 9.70
N ALA A 33 50.87 -22.93 9.37
CA ALA A 33 51.95 -22.23 8.64
C ALA A 33 51.63 -20.73 8.46
N ASN A 34 52.51 -19.89 9.00
CA ASN A 34 52.59 -18.45 8.90
C ASN A 34 53.44 -18.05 7.66
N LYS A 35 53.19 -16.90 7.03
CA LYS A 35 54.22 -16.15 6.27
C LYS A 35 53.85 -14.67 6.10
N ASP A 36 54.85 -13.86 6.43
CA ASP A 36 54.92 -12.41 6.61
C ASP A 36 55.13 -11.58 5.32
N VAL A 37 54.47 -10.39 5.27
CA VAL A 37 55.02 -9.01 4.98
C VAL A 37 55.43 -8.64 3.50
N PRO A 38 55.51 -7.36 3.03
CA PRO A 38 55.18 -6.00 3.56
C PRO A 38 54.31 -5.06 2.66
N ALA A 39 54.04 -3.86 3.18
CA ALA A 39 53.49 -2.65 2.54
C ALA A 39 54.57 -1.70 1.93
N SER A 40 54.24 -0.86 0.94
CA SER A 40 54.23 0.64 1.00
C SER A 40 54.00 1.33 -0.37
N GLU A 41 53.53 2.59 -0.29
CA GLU A 41 53.77 3.77 -1.17
C GLU A 41 52.88 4.10 -2.40
N ALA A 42 51.85 4.91 -2.10
CA ALA A 42 51.51 6.25 -2.62
C ALA A 42 52.05 6.76 -3.99
N GLN A 43 51.16 7.30 -4.84
CA GLN A 43 51.02 8.76 -5.05
C GLN A 43 49.88 9.20 -6.01
N HIS A 44 49.28 10.32 -5.60
CA HIS A 44 48.44 11.34 -6.22
C HIS A 44 48.06 11.37 -7.72
N GLY A 45 46.78 11.71 -7.94
CA GLY A 45 46.27 12.39 -9.14
C GLY A 45 44.80 12.75 -8.98
N GLY A 46 44.49 13.91 -8.38
CA GLY A 46 43.12 14.40 -8.24
C GLY A 46 42.58 15.00 -9.53
N THR A 47 41.27 14.88 -9.76
CA THR A 47 40.45 15.84 -10.51
C THR A 47 38.96 15.55 -10.30
N HIS A 48 38.33 16.46 -9.56
CA HIS A 48 36.94 16.93 -9.70
C HIS A 48 35.78 15.92 -9.80
N GLY A 49 35.08 15.78 -8.67
CA GLY A 49 33.76 16.40 -8.55
C GLY A 49 32.62 15.80 -9.36
N ALA A 50 32.05 14.70 -8.86
CA ALA A 50 30.64 14.40 -9.04
C ALA A 50 30.11 13.75 -7.76
N ILE A 51 30.01 14.56 -6.70
CA ILE A 51 29.11 14.23 -5.58
C ILE A 51 27.71 14.33 -6.19
N SER A 52 27.16 13.19 -6.60
CA SER A 52 25.75 13.06 -6.86
C SER A 52 25.04 13.47 -5.58
N SER A 53 24.49 14.68 -5.59
CA SER A 53 23.49 15.14 -4.65
C SER A 53 22.32 14.17 -4.75
N VAL A 54 22.36 13.10 -3.96
CA VAL A 54 21.15 12.40 -3.54
C VAL A 54 20.41 13.46 -2.74
N SER A 55 19.56 14.19 -3.45
CA SER A 55 18.49 14.98 -2.87
C SER A 55 17.85 14.08 -1.83
N ALA A 56 18.12 14.37 -0.57
CA ALA A 56 17.29 13.95 0.54
C ALA A 56 15.91 14.53 0.24
N ALA A 57 15.15 13.79 -0.55
CA ALA A 57 13.72 13.96 -0.65
C ALA A 57 13.25 13.66 0.76
N SER A 58 13.11 14.72 1.55
CA SER A 58 12.26 14.75 2.72
C SER A 58 10.95 14.15 2.25
N SER A 59 10.70 12.89 2.58
CA SER A 59 9.40 12.28 2.47
C SER A 59 8.55 13.00 3.51
N THR A 60 8.06 14.18 3.13
CA THR A 60 6.93 14.81 3.79
C THR A 60 5.88 13.73 3.98
N PRO A 61 5.33 13.54 5.19
CA PRO A 61 4.31 12.53 5.42
C PRO A 61 3.23 12.77 4.37
N ALA A 62 2.91 11.71 3.60
CA ALA A 62 1.96 11.77 2.50
C ALA A 62 0.75 12.57 2.98
N HIS A 63 0.59 13.78 2.45
CA HIS A 63 -0.42 14.72 2.92
C HIS A 63 -1.77 14.02 2.74
N GLU A 64 -2.34 13.50 3.83
CA GLU A 64 -3.62 12.79 3.76
C GLU A 64 -4.61 13.74 3.08
N ARG A 65 -5.19 13.29 1.96
CA ARG A 65 -6.10 14.14 1.20
C ARG A 65 -7.24 14.58 2.14
N PRO A 66 -7.60 15.86 2.15
CA PRO A 66 -8.67 16.32 3.02
C PRO A 66 -9.95 15.58 2.67
N LEU A 67 -10.71 15.19 3.70
CA LEU A 67 -11.96 14.44 3.55
C LEU A 67 -12.95 15.13 2.58
N SER A 68 -12.97 16.46 2.59
CA SER A 68 -13.79 17.28 1.69
C SER A 68 -13.46 17.05 0.21
N SER A 69 -12.19 16.79 -0.13
CA SER A 69 -11.77 16.47 -1.48
C SER A 69 -12.31 15.10 -1.92
N THR A 70 -12.23 14.10 -1.05
CA THR A 70 -12.80 12.77 -1.32
C THR A 70 -14.32 12.84 -1.50
N LEU A 71 -15.02 13.55 -0.62
CA LEU A 71 -16.47 13.72 -0.71
C LEU A 71 -16.88 14.45 -2.00
N GLY A 72 -16.16 15.53 -2.36
CA GLY A 72 -16.40 16.27 -3.60
C GLY A 72 -16.19 15.41 -4.84
N MET A 73 -15.15 14.56 -4.87
CA MET A 73 -14.91 13.63 -5.97
C MET A 73 -16.01 12.57 -6.08
N LEU A 74 -16.41 11.94 -4.97
CA LEU A 74 -17.49 10.96 -4.97
C LEU A 74 -18.83 11.60 -5.40
N ALA A 75 -19.13 12.82 -4.94
CA ALA A 75 -20.30 13.56 -5.37
C ALA A 75 -20.27 13.85 -6.88
N CYS A 76 -19.12 14.25 -7.43
CA CYS A 76 -18.96 14.45 -8.87
C CYS A 76 -19.25 13.16 -9.66
N PHE A 77 -18.79 12.00 -9.17
CA PHE A 77 -19.10 10.72 -9.80
C PHE A 77 -20.59 10.35 -9.70
N VAL A 78 -21.23 10.60 -8.56
CA VAL A 78 -22.69 10.41 -8.40
C VAL A 78 -23.47 11.27 -9.39
N VAL A 79 -23.12 12.56 -9.51
CA VAL A 79 -23.77 13.48 -10.46
C VAL A 79 -23.55 13.02 -11.90
N THR A 80 -22.33 12.63 -12.25
CA THR A 80 -22.01 12.13 -13.60
C THR A 80 -22.80 10.86 -13.92
N TRP A 81 -22.85 9.91 -12.99
CA TRP A 81 -23.65 8.69 -13.11
C TRP A 81 -25.13 9.02 -13.27
N MET A 82 -25.68 9.94 -12.47
CA MET A 82 -27.09 10.35 -12.54
C MET A 82 -27.42 10.98 -13.90
N LEU A 83 -26.56 11.87 -14.40
CA LEU A 83 -26.72 12.48 -15.73
C LEU A 83 -26.71 11.40 -16.83
N CYS A 84 -25.78 10.45 -16.76
CA CYS A 84 -25.72 9.34 -17.71
C CYS A 84 -26.98 8.47 -17.66
N SER A 85 -27.50 8.16 -16.46
CA SER A 85 -28.74 7.41 -16.28
C SER A 85 -29.96 8.13 -16.86
N VAL A 86 -30.04 9.46 -16.71
CA VAL A 86 -31.12 10.26 -17.28
C VAL A 86 -31.02 10.30 -18.80
N ILE A 87 -29.83 10.53 -19.34
CA ILE A 87 -29.58 10.51 -20.79
C ILE A 87 -29.99 9.16 -21.37
N ASP A 88 -29.54 8.07 -20.77
CA ASP A 88 -29.91 6.72 -21.21
C ASP A 88 -31.42 6.49 -21.18
N ALA A 89 -32.10 6.87 -20.09
CA ALA A 89 -33.54 6.74 -19.96
C ALA A 89 -34.36 7.54 -20.98
N MET A 90 -33.79 8.65 -21.49
CA MET A 90 -34.41 9.51 -22.50
C MET A 90 -34.17 9.03 -23.93
N TYR A 91 -32.94 8.60 -24.24
CA TYR A 91 -32.53 8.34 -25.63
C TYR A 91 -32.58 6.88 -26.04
N THR A 92 -32.50 5.93 -25.10
CA THR A 92 -32.57 4.50 -25.42
C THR A 92 -34.02 4.12 -25.78
N PRO A 93 -34.28 3.64 -27.01
CA PRO A 93 -35.62 3.26 -27.43
C PRO A 93 -36.21 2.17 -26.54
N ARG A 94 -37.49 2.34 -26.17
CA ARG A 94 -38.22 1.37 -25.35
C ARG A 94 -39.06 0.46 -26.22
N ASP A 95 -38.89 -0.85 -26.05
CA ASP A 95 -39.82 -1.82 -26.59
C ASP A 95 -41.06 -1.90 -25.67
N LYS A 96 -42.21 -1.44 -26.17
CA LYS A 96 -43.49 -1.45 -25.41
C LYS A 96 -44.14 -2.84 -25.35
N THR A 97 -43.67 -3.78 -26.16
CA THR A 97 -44.21 -5.15 -26.22
C THR A 97 -43.55 -6.06 -25.20
N PHE A 98 -42.30 -5.76 -24.84
CA PHE A 98 -41.56 -6.51 -23.83
C PHE A 98 -42.07 -6.19 -22.42
N ARG A 99 -42.53 -7.22 -21.71
CA ARG A 99 -42.89 -7.13 -20.29
C ARG A 99 -41.90 -7.96 -19.47
N VAL A 100 -41.27 -7.30 -18.51
CA VAL A 100 -40.35 -7.95 -17.57
C VAL A 100 -41.12 -8.98 -16.72
N SER A 101 -40.61 -10.21 -16.65
CA SER A 101 -41.20 -11.28 -15.83
C SER A 101 -41.21 -10.89 -14.34
N ALA A 102 -42.22 -11.33 -13.58
CA ALA A 102 -42.37 -11.00 -12.16
C ALA A 102 -41.14 -11.44 -11.33
N LYS A 103 -40.48 -12.54 -11.72
CA LYS A 103 -39.24 -13.01 -11.07
C LYS A 103 -38.08 -12.03 -11.24
N ILE A 104 -37.93 -11.47 -12.44
CA ILE A 104 -36.87 -10.49 -12.73
C ILE A 104 -37.16 -9.20 -11.97
N HIS A 105 -38.41 -8.73 -12.01
CA HIS A 105 -38.84 -7.52 -11.30
C HIS A 105 -38.64 -7.62 -9.78
N THR A 106 -39.03 -8.75 -9.18
CA THR A 106 -38.81 -9.02 -7.74
C THR A 106 -37.33 -9.14 -7.39
N SER A 107 -36.49 -9.70 -8.27
CA SER A 107 -35.04 -9.77 -8.04
C SER A 107 -34.40 -8.38 -7.90
N TYR A 108 -34.82 -7.41 -8.73
CA TYR A 108 -34.35 -6.03 -8.65
C TYR A 108 -34.84 -5.34 -7.38
N GLN A 109 -36.09 -5.59 -6.98
CA GLN A 109 -36.65 -5.06 -5.73
C GLN A 109 -35.85 -5.54 -4.51
N TRP A 110 -35.56 -6.84 -4.41
CA TRP A 110 -34.80 -7.39 -3.28
C TRP A 110 -33.36 -6.86 -3.26
N CYS A 111 -32.72 -6.71 -4.41
CA CYS A 111 -31.39 -6.10 -4.48
C CYS A 111 -31.40 -4.64 -4.03
N MET A 112 -32.39 -3.84 -4.49
CA MET A 112 -32.57 -2.46 -4.04
C MET A 112 -32.69 -2.38 -2.51
N VAL A 113 -33.56 -3.20 -1.91
CA VAL A 113 -33.76 -3.23 -0.45
C VAL A 113 -32.48 -3.68 0.28
N GLY A 114 -31.79 -4.69 -0.24
CA GLY A 114 -30.53 -5.17 0.30
C GLY A 114 -29.44 -4.09 0.33
N TYR A 115 -29.26 -3.36 -0.78
CA TYR A 115 -28.30 -2.26 -0.84
C TYR A 115 -28.71 -1.06 0.00
N ALA A 116 -30.00 -0.70 0.03
CA ALA A 116 -30.49 0.38 0.89
C ALA A 116 -30.25 0.09 2.38
N SER A 117 -30.45 -1.17 2.80
CA SER A 117 -30.17 -1.61 4.16
C SER A 117 -28.67 -1.52 4.48
N ASN A 118 -27.81 -1.99 3.57
CA ASN A 118 -26.36 -1.87 3.71
C ASN A 118 -25.88 -0.41 3.71
N LEU A 119 -26.53 0.45 2.94
CA LEU A 119 -26.25 1.88 2.92
C LEU A 119 -26.50 2.50 4.30
N ILE A 120 -27.61 2.15 4.96
CA ILE A 120 -27.90 2.63 6.32
C ILE A 120 -26.81 2.18 7.30
N LEU A 121 -26.43 0.90 7.27
CA LEU A 121 -25.37 0.37 8.14
C LEU A 121 -24.03 1.06 7.91
N THR A 122 -23.65 1.27 6.65
CA THR A 122 -22.38 1.94 6.29
C THR A 122 -22.40 3.43 6.63
N LEU A 123 -23.53 4.12 6.49
CA LEU A 123 -23.69 5.50 6.96
C LEU A 123 -23.52 5.62 8.48
N LEU A 124 -24.10 4.70 9.25
CA LEU A 124 -23.89 4.65 10.70
C LEU A 124 -22.39 4.48 11.04
N LYS A 125 -21.68 3.61 10.31
CA LYS A 125 -20.22 3.48 10.46
C LYS A 125 -19.50 4.80 10.20
N VAL A 126 -19.85 5.53 9.14
CA VAL A 126 -19.26 6.85 8.85
C VAL A 126 -19.49 7.83 10.00
N ILE A 127 -20.70 7.87 10.56
CA ILE A 127 -21.08 8.81 11.64
C ILE A 127 -20.27 8.54 12.92
N PHE A 128 -20.08 7.28 13.28
CA PHE A 128 -19.41 6.88 14.51
C PHE A 128 -17.89 6.69 14.37
N GLU A 129 -17.33 6.81 13.16
CA GLU A 129 -15.91 6.57 12.93
C GLU A 129 -15.06 7.84 13.13
N THR A 130 -14.16 7.78 14.10
CA THR A 130 -13.23 8.89 14.40
C THR A 130 -11.96 8.84 13.55
N ASN A 131 -11.59 7.66 13.03
CA ASN A 131 -10.35 7.49 12.26
C ASN A 131 -10.52 7.93 10.80
N ARG A 132 -9.72 8.92 10.37
CA ARG A 132 -9.76 9.49 9.00
C ARG A 132 -9.53 8.47 7.89
N SER A 133 -8.58 7.55 8.06
CA SER A 133 -8.26 6.52 7.07
C SER A 133 -9.41 5.53 6.89
N LYS A 134 -10.08 5.14 7.97
CA LYS A 134 -11.28 4.27 7.89
C LYS A 134 -12.48 5.00 7.32
N MET A 135 -12.66 6.27 7.69
CA MET A 135 -13.76 7.08 7.18
C MET A 135 -13.71 7.19 5.65
N HIS A 136 -12.51 7.29 5.05
CA HIS A 136 -12.36 7.25 3.60
C HIS A 136 -12.89 5.95 2.98
N LEU A 137 -12.60 4.79 3.59
CA LEU A 137 -13.11 3.50 3.11
C LEU A 137 -14.61 3.37 3.29
N HIS A 138 -15.14 3.79 4.45
CA HIS A 138 -16.58 3.79 4.71
C HIS A 138 -17.33 4.69 3.72
N LEU A 139 -16.76 5.84 3.34
CA LEU A 139 -17.33 6.73 2.33
C LEU A 139 -17.35 6.09 0.93
N VAL A 140 -16.26 5.41 0.53
CA VAL A 140 -16.24 4.69 -0.76
C VAL A 140 -17.24 3.52 -0.76
N SER A 141 -17.38 2.82 0.37
CA SER A 141 -18.38 1.76 0.56
C SER A 141 -19.81 2.31 0.49
N CYS A 142 -20.07 3.43 1.16
CA CYS A 142 -21.33 4.16 1.10
C CYS A 142 -21.67 4.55 -0.35
N TYR A 143 -20.70 5.08 -1.09
CA TYR A 143 -20.84 5.39 -2.51
C TYR A 143 -21.24 4.16 -3.35
N ILE A 144 -20.59 3.01 -3.16
CA ILE A 144 -20.93 1.77 -3.88
C ILE A 144 -22.37 1.34 -3.59
N ASN A 145 -22.77 1.32 -2.30
CA ASN A 145 -24.12 0.93 -1.91
C ASN A 145 -25.18 1.92 -2.39
N LEU A 146 -24.89 3.22 -2.39
CA LEU A 146 -25.79 4.26 -2.88
C LEU A 146 -26.06 4.08 -4.37
N LEU A 147 -25.02 3.97 -5.20
CA LEU A 147 -25.17 3.78 -6.64
C LEU A 147 -25.89 2.47 -6.97
N ALA A 148 -25.59 1.40 -6.25
CA ALA A 148 -26.26 0.11 -6.44
C ALA A 148 -27.75 0.19 -6.07
N ALA A 149 -28.08 0.69 -4.87
CA ALA A 149 -29.47 0.87 -4.43
C ALA A 149 -30.26 1.74 -5.43
N ALA A 150 -29.68 2.87 -5.86
CA ALA A 150 -30.32 3.76 -6.82
C ALA A 150 -30.48 3.09 -8.19
N SER A 151 -29.47 2.37 -8.71
CA SER A 151 -29.56 1.66 -9.98
C SER A 151 -30.67 0.62 -9.99
N TYR A 152 -30.75 -0.20 -8.95
CA TYR A 152 -31.82 -1.20 -8.82
C TYR A 152 -33.20 -0.55 -8.61
N ALA A 153 -33.27 0.60 -7.95
CA ALA A 153 -34.51 1.38 -7.87
C ALA A 153 -34.95 1.90 -9.25
N LEU A 154 -34.03 2.38 -10.08
CA LEU A 154 -34.32 2.83 -11.45
C LEU A 154 -34.79 1.67 -12.35
N LEU A 155 -34.21 0.48 -12.18
CA LEU A 155 -34.64 -0.73 -12.88
C LEU A 155 -36.01 -1.22 -12.39
N TRP A 156 -36.25 -1.23 -11.08
CA TRP A 156 -37.51 -1.67 -10.47
C TRP A 156 -38.68 -0.73 -10.80
N THR A 157 -38.46 0.58 -10.82
CA THR A 157 -39.48 1.58 -11.18
C THR A 157 -39.76 1.63 -12.68
N GLY A 158 -38.95 0.97 -13.51
CA GLY A 158 -39.04 1.05 -14.98
C GLY A 158 -38.59 2.39 -15.54
N PHE A 159 -37.87 3.21 -14.76
CA PHE A 159 -37.24 4.43 -15.26
C PHE A 159 -36.14 4.09 -16.25
N SER A 160 -35.30 3.10 -15.92
CA SER A 160 -34.27 2.59 -16.84
C SER A 160 -34.91 1.72 -17.93
N PRO A 161 -34.48 1.85 -19.20
CA PRO A 161 -34.92 0.99 -20.28
C PRO A 161 -34.30 -0.40 -20.13
N ILE A 162 -35.08 -1.41 -20.54
CA ILE A 162 -34.67 -2.80 -20.66
C ILE A 162 -35.16 -3.25 -22.03
N VAL A 163 -34.23 -3.63 -22.91
CA VAL A 163 -34.55 -3.94 -24.30
C VAL A 163 -34.15 -5.39 -24.58
N PRO A 164 -35.05 -6.26 -25.03
CA PRO A 164 -34.67 -7.60 -25.45
C PRO A 164 -33.87 -7.53 -26.75
N ASP A 165 -32.87 -8.39 -26.87
CA ASP A 165 -32.08 -8.53 -28.08
C ASP A 165 -31.99 -10.01 -28.46
N VAL A 166 -32.11 -10.32 -29.75
CA VAL A 166 -32.11 -11.70 -30.23
C VAL A 166 -30.74 -12.35 -30.04
N GLU A 167 -29.67 -11.55 -30.10
CA GLU A 167 -28.29 -12.04 -30.09
C GLU A 167 -27.63 -11.95 -28.70
N SER A 168 -27.92 -10.91 -27.92
CA SER A 168 -27.32 -10.66 -26.60
C SER A 168 -28.29 -10.85 -25.42
N CYS A 169 -29.47 -11.40 -25.70
CA CYS A 169 -30.61 -11.65 -24.80
C CYS A 169 -31.28 -10.40 -24.22
N LEU A 170 -30.53 -9.59 -23.47
CA LEU A 170 -31.05 -8.42 -22.78
C LEU A 170 -30.04 -7.29 -22.73
N TYR A 171 -30.45 -6.14 -23.26
CA TYR A 171 -29.73 -4.89 -23.13
C TYR A 171 -30.25 -4.10 -21.93
N VAL A 172 -29.38 -3.96 -20.91
CA VAL A 172 -29.66 -3.21 -19.68
C VAL A 172 -28.54 -2.18 -19.47
N PRO A 173 -28.63 -0.98 -20.06
CA PRO A 173 -27.55 0.01 -19.99
C PRO A 173 -27.21 0.43 -18.56
N GLN A 174 -28.22 0.58 -17.70
CA GLN A 174 -28.05 0.93 -16.29
C GLN A 174 -27.13 -0.04 -15.52
N ARG A 175 -27.08 -1.32 -15.91
CA ARG A 175 -26.18 -2.32 -15.33
C ARG A 175 -24.72 -1.99 -15.65
N TRP A 176 -24.43 -1.76 -16.92
CA TRP A 176 -23.08 -1.43 -17.38
C TRP A 176 -22.61 -0.11 -16.79
N LEU A 177 -23.50 0.88 -16.75
CA LEU A 177 -23.24 2.16 -16.10
C LEU A 177 -22.94 1.99 -14.60
N LEU A 178 -23.72 1.19 -13.87
CA LEU A 178 -23.42 0.86 -12.47
C LEU A 178 -22.03 0.25 -12.32
N TYR A 179 -21.63 -0.67 -13.20
CA TYR A 179 -20.35 -1.37 -13.09
C TYR A 179 -19.17 -0.48 -13.43
N CYS A 180 -19.26 0.36 -14.46
CA CYS A 180 -18.22 1.33 -14.80
C CYS A 180 -17.91 2.29 -13.64
N PHE A 181 -18.86 2.54 -12.74
CA PHE A 181 -18.68 3.43 -11.58
C PHE A 181 -18.37 2.69 -10.27
N THR A 182 -18.79 1.44 -10.11
CA THR A 182 -18.60 0.67 -8.86
C THR A 182 -17.42 -0.29 -8.89
N ALA A 183 -17.12 -0.92 -10.02
CA ALA A 183 -15.98 -1.85 -10.11
C ALA A 183 -14.63 -1.14 -9.91
N PRO A 184 -14.39 0.07 -10.45
CA PRO A 184 -13.20 0.85 -10.09
C PRO A 184 -13.08 1.17 -8.60
N ALA A 185 -14.21 1.46 -7.93
CA ALA A 185 -14.23 1.73 -6.50
C ALA A 185 -13.86 0.48 -5.68
N ILE A 186 -14.33 -0.71 -6.10
CA ILE A 186 -13.94 -2.00 -5.50
C ILE A 186 -12.44 -2.26 -5.68
N ILE A 187 -11.92 -2.07 -6.89
CA ILE A 187 -10.48 -2.23 -7.17
C ILE A 187 -9.66 -1.22 -6.36
N TYR A 188 -10.16 0.00 -6.20
CA TYR A 188 -9.52 1.01 -5.34
C TYR A 188 -9.44 0.56 -3.89
N ILE A 189 -10.51 -0.01 -3.32
CA ILE A 189 -10.50 -0.59 -1.95
C ILE A 189 -9.43 -1.69 -1.85
N LEU A 190 -9.36 -2.59 -2.84
CA LEU A 190 -8.33 -3.64 -2.88
C LEU A 190 -6.90 -3.07 -2.98
N CYS A 191 -6.72 -1.98 -3.72
CA CYS A 191 -5.41 -1.33 -3.81
C CYS A 191 -4.95 -0.76 -2.47
N GLN A 192 -5.88 -0.32 -1.61
CA GLN A 192 -5.55 0.26 -0.31
C GLN A 192 -4.96 -0.77 0.67
N ILE A 193 -5.32 -2.05 0.55
CA ILE A 193 -4.73 -3.14 1.35
C ILE A 193 -3.46 -3.74 0.74
N SER A 194 -2.95 -3.20 -0.37
CA SER A 194 -1.83 -3.79 -1.13
C SER A 194 -0.67 -2.81 -1.32
N ASP A 195 0.48 -3.31 -1.77
CA ASP A 195 1.69 -2.52 -2.08
C ASP A 195 1.69 -1.93 -3.51
N TYR A 196 0.53 -1.79 -4.14
CA TYR A 196 0.45 -1.29 -5.50
C TYR A 196 0.81 0.20 -5.60
N SER A 197 1.72 0.51 -6.53
CA SER A 197 2.09 1.90 -6.86
C SER A 197 0.88 2.67 -7.44
N PRO A 198 0.86 4.01 -7.33
CA PRO A 198 -0.23 4.82 -7.86
C PRO A 198 -0.45 4.63 -9.38
N CYS A 199 0.63 4.47 -10.15
CA CYS A 199 0.55 4.22 -11.58
C CYS A 199 -0.12 2.87 -11.88
N MET A 200 0.26 1.83 -11.15
CA MET A 200 -0.30 0.50 -11.33
C MET A 200 -1.78 0.44 -10.97
N ARG A 201 -2.17 1.15 -9.91
CA ARG A 201 -3.57 1.30 -9.50
C ARG A 201 -4.42 1.92 -10.60
N VAL A 202 -3.98 3.03 -11.18
CA VAL A 202 -4.69 3.70 -12.29
C VAL A 202 -4.77 2.78 -13.50
N TRP A 203 -3.67 2.09 -13.82
CA TRP A 203 -3.63 1.14 -14.94
C TRP A 203 -4.69 0.03 -14.81
N VAL A 204 -4.76 -0.64 -13.65
CA VAL A 204 -5.73 -1.72 -13.42
C VAL A 204 -7.18 -1.19 -13.46
N ILE A 205 -7.42 0.01 -12.94
CA ILE A 205 -8.73 0.66 -13.01
C ILE A 205 -9.12 0.95 -14.46
N LEU A 206 -8.21 1.51 -15.27
CA LEU A 206 -8.48 1.82 -16.67
C LEU A 206 -8.76 0.56 -17.48
N LEU A 207 -7.98 -0.52 -17.26
CA LEU A 207 -8.24 -1.82 -17.89
C LEU A 207 -9.64 -2.35 -17.53
N ASN A 208 -10.07 -2.19 -16.28
CA ASN A 208 -11.41 -2.63 -15.84
C ASN A 208 -12.53 -1.79 -16.45
N VAL A 209 -12.38 -0.46 -16.53
CA VAL A 209 -13.36 0.41 -17.18
C VAL A 209 -13.46 0.07 -18.67
N PHE A 210 -12.33 -0.14 -19.35
CA PHE A 210 -12.29 -0.54 -20.75
C PHE A 210 -13.00 -1.89 -20.97
N MET A 211 -12.70 -2.89 -20.14
CA MET A 211 -13.34 -4.20 -20.17
C MET A 211 -14.87 -4.10 -20.07
N LEU A 212 -15.37 -3.31 -19.11
CA LEU A 212 -16.81 -3.15 -18.88
C LEU A 212 -17.48 -2.33 -19.99
N ALA A 213 -16.83 -1.28 -20.48
CA ALA A 213 -17.34 -0.49 -21.59
C ALA A 213 -17.43 -1.33 -22.87
N ALA A 214 -16.41 -2.14 -23.18
CA ALA A 214 -16.42 -3.07 -24.30
C ALA A 214 -17.55 -4.12 -24.15
N GLY A 215 -17.72 -4.69 -22.95
CA GLY A 215 -18.81 -5.62 -22.68
C GLY A 215 -20.19 -5.00 -22.90
N GLY A 216 -20.39 -3.77 -22.39
CA GLY A 216 -21.63 -3.01 -22.58
C GLY A 216 -21.94 -2.69 -24.03
N LEU A 217 -20.93 -2.27 -24.81
CA LEU A 217 -21.07 -2.05 -26.25
C LEU A 217 -21.45 -3.34 -26.99
N GLY A 218 -20.91 -4.49 -26.57
CA GLY A 218 -21.30 -5.80 -27.12
C GLY A 218 -22.76 -6.16 -26.90
N THR A 219 -23.45 -5.52 -25.94
CA THR A 219 -24.87 -5.81 -25.64
C THR A 219 -25.86 -4.91 -26.38
N VAL A 220 -25.38 -3.95 -27.18
CA VAL A 220 -26.24 -2.96 -27.83
C VAL A 220 -27.06 -3.62 -28.95
N PRO A 221 -28.41 -3.53 -28.95
CA PRO A 221 -29.25 -4.23 -29.92
C PRO A 221 -29.04 -3.79 -31.38
N TRP A 222 -28.67 -2.52 -31.59
CA TRP A 222 -28.51 -1.92 -32.92
C TRP A 222 -27.22 -2.34 -33.65
N ILE A 223 -26.35 -3.10 -32.97
CA ILE A 223 -25.06 -3.56 -33.50
C ILE A 223 -25.22 -4.97 -34.08
N SER A 224 -24.65 -5.22 -35.25
CA SER A 224 -24.66 -6.56 -35.86
C SER A 224 -23.82 -7.56 -35.06
N TRP A 225 -24.15 -8.86 -35.13
CA TRP A 225 -23.40 -9.94 -34.49
C TRP A 225 -21.87 -9.87 -34.63
N GLU A 226 -21.35 -9.62 -35.84
CA GLU A 226 -19.89 -9.58 -36.09
C GLU A 226 -19.19 -8.51 -35.24
N HIS A 227 -19.82 -7.35 -35.09
CA HIS A 227 -19.34 -6.26 -34.26
C HIS A 227 -19.55 -6.55 -32.76
N LYS A 228 -20.62 -7.26 -32.37
CA LYS A 228 -20.80 -7.72 -30.99
C LYS A 228 -19.69 -8.70 -30.58
N MET A 229 -19.35 -9.65 -31.46
CA MET A 229 -18.23 -10.57 -31.25
C MET A 229 -16.92 -9.83 -31.04
N PHE A 230 -16.63 -8.82 -31.86
CA PHE A 230 -15.46 -7.96 -31.67
C PHE A 230 -15.44 -7.35 -30.27
N TRP A 231 -16.53 -6.73 -29.82
CA TRP A 231 -16.60 -6.09 -28.51
C TRP A 231 -16.52 -7.08 -27.34
N TYR A 232 -17.10 -8.28 -27.47
CA TYR A 232 -16.94 -9.33 -26.46
C TYR A 232 -15.49 -9.81 -26.37
N VAL A 233 -14.82 -10.01 -27.51
CA VAL A 233 -13.38 -10.37 -27.51
C VAL A 233 -12.56 -9.26 -26.85
N MET A 234 -12.82 -7.99 -27.19
CA MET A 234 -12.15 -6.85 -26.56
C MET A 234 -12.42 -6.75 -25.05
N SER A 235 -13.59 -7.19 -24.59
CA SER A 235 -13.90 -7.31 -23.17
C SER A 235 -13.18 -8.49 -22.51
N CYS A 236 -13.07 -9.64 -23.17
CA CYS A 236 -12.39 -10.82 -22.63
C CYS A 236 -10.86 -10.66 -22.52
N VAL A 237 -10.21 -9.93 -23.43
CA VAL A 237 -8.74 -9.76 -23.45
C VAL A 237 -8.15 -9.23 -22.13
N PRO A 238 -8.64 -8.12 -21.55
CA PRO A 238 -8.10 -7.59 -20.28
C PRO A 238 -8.50 -8.41 -19.05
N PHE A 239 -9.53 -9.26 -19.13
CA PHE A 239 -10.11 -9.94 -17.96
C PHE A 239 -9.11 -10.83 -17.19
N PRO A 240 -8.32 -11.73 -17.82
CA PRO A 240 -7.30 -12.51 -17.12
C PRO A 240 -6.24 -11.66 -16.42
N SER A 241 -5.83 -10.55 -17.04
CA SER A 241 -4.86 -9.62 -16.44
C SER A 241 -5.42 -8.98 -15.17
N ILE A 242 -6.69 -8.54 -15.21
CA ILE A 242 -7.36 -7.96 -14.04
C ILE A 242 -7.46 -8.98 -12.90
N LEU A 243 -7.85 -10.23 -13.20
CA LEU A 243 -7.90 -11.30 -12.21
C LEU A 243 -6.53 -11.60 -11.59
N CYS A 244 -5.46 -11.60 -12.39
CA CYS A 244 -4.10 -11.77 -11.89
C CYS A 244 -3.72 -10.64 -10.92
N HIS A 245 -4.04 -9.38 -11.27
CA HIS A 245 -3.79 -8.24 -10.39
C HIS A 245 -4.62 -8.33 -9.10
N MET A 246 -5.90 -8.68 -9.18
CA MET A 246 -6.74 -8.90 -8.00
C MET A 246 -6.17 -9.98 -7.08
N TRP A 247 -5.74 -11.11 -7.65
CA TRP A 247 -5.10 -12.17 -6.89
C TRP A 247 -3.83 -11.69 -6.20
N ARG A 248 -2.97 -10.95 -6.91
CA ARG A 248 -1.72 -10.40 -6.36
C ARG A 248 -1.96 -9.38 -5.27
N MET A 249 -2.93 -8.46 -5.44
CA MET A 249 -3.28 -7.45 -4.44
C MET A 249 -3.66 -8.11 -3.11
N VAL A 250 -4.56 -9.09 -3.17
CA VAL A 250 -5.01 -9.78 -1.95
C VAL A 250 -3.94 -10.73 -1.40
N SER A 251 -3.09 -11.32 -2.25
CA SER A 251 -1.98 -12.17 -1.78
C SER A 251 -0.91 -11.38 -1.03
N SER A 252 -0.55 -10.18 -1.50
CA SER A 252 0.31 -9.25 -0.76
C SER A 252 -0.23 -9.00 0.66
N ALA A 253 -1.53 -8.72 0.76
CA ALA A 253 -2.20 -8.51 2.04
C ALA A 253 -2.15 -9.77 2.93
N VAL A 254 -2.30 -10.98 2.37
CA VAL A 254 -2.18 -12.26 3.12
C VAL A 254 -0.79 -12.46 3.70
N ASP A 255 0.26 -12.09 2.95
CA ASP A 255 1.64 -12.28 3.37
C ASP A 255 2.06 -11.27 4.45
N GLU A 256 1.52 -10.05 4.40
CA GLU A 256 1.70 -9.03 5.44
C GLU A 256 0.93 -9.37 6.74
N THR A 257 -0.15 -10.16 6.66
CA THR A 257 -0.90 -10.56 7.86
C THR A 257 -0.26 -11.72 8.62
N VAL A 258 0.08 -11.45 9.89
CA VAL A 258 0.64 -12.43 10.83
C VAL A 258 -0.45 -13.13 11.64
N ASP A 259 -1.57 -12.46 11.93
CA ASP A 259 -2.66 -13.02 12.73
C ASP A 259 -3.43 -14.09 11.94
N GLY A 260 -3.63 -15.26 12.57
CA GLY A 260 -4.24 -16.42 11.91
C GLY A 260 -5.71 -16.22 11.53
N ALA A 261 -6.48 -15.48 12.32
CA ALA A 261 -7.89 -15.21 12.05
C ALA A 261 -8.05 -14.23 10.87
N SER A 262 -7.28 -13.13 10.89
CA SER A 262 -7.23 -12.14 9.82
C SER A 262 -6.74 -12.76 8.50
N LYS A 263 -5.71 -13.61 8.56
CA LYS A 263 -5.19 -14.32 7.39
C LYS A 263 -6.24 -15.26 6.76
N ARG A 264 -7.05 -15.93 7.58
CA ARG A 264 -8.17 -16.76 7.10
C ARG A 264 -9.24 -15.92 6.39
N SER A 265 -9.56 -14.77 6.98
CA SER A 265 -10.51 -13.81 6.43
C SER A 265 -10.07 -13.26 5.07
N ILE A 266 -8.83 -12.80 4.93
CA ILE A 266 -8.30 -12.29 3.65
C ILE A 266 -8.20 -13.41 2.59
N LYS A 267 -7.80 -14.64 2.98
CA LYS A 267 -7.83 -15.79 2.08
C LYS A 267 -9.24 -16.09 1.56
N PHE A 268 -10.26 -15.98 2.43
CA PHE A 268 -11.66 -16.10 2.02
C PHE A 268 -12.02 -15.02 0.99
N ILE A 269 -11.71 -13.74 1.28
CA ILE A 269 -11.94 -12.62 0.34
C ILE A 269 -11.29 -12.92 -1.01
N ARG A 270 -10.05 -13.41 -1.03
CA ARG A 270 -9.33 -13.75 -2.28
C ARG A 270 -10.09 -14.77 -3.12
N ILE A 271 -10.41 -15.92 -2.52
CA ILE A 271 -11.07 -17.03 -3.22
C ILE A 271 -12.47 -16.59 -3.67
N PHE A 272 -13.22 -15.95 -2.77
CA PHE A 272 -14.56 -15.46 -3.03
C PHE A 272 -14.59 -14.45 -4.18
N SER A 273 -13.66 -13.49 -4.20
CA SER A 273 -13.61 -12.45 -5.22
C SER A 273 -13.31 -13.00 -6.61
N ILE A 274 -12.32 -13.90 -6.72
CA ILE A 274 -12.01 -14.54 -8.01
C ILE A 274 -13.17 -15.42 -8.47
N THR A 275 -13.80 -16.16 -7.56
CA THR A 275 -14.93 -17.03 -7.88
C THR A 275 -16.11 -16.21 -8.40
N THR A 276 -16.54 -15.19 -7.64
CA THR A 276 -17.66 -14.33 -8.03
C THR A 276 -17.41 -13.58 -9.34
N TRP A 277 -16.19 -13.08 -9.57
CA TRP A 277 -15.85 -12.38 -10.81
C TRP A 277 -15.86 -13.30 -12.04
N ASN A 278 -15.47 -14.57 -11.90
CA ASN A 278 -15.57 -15.54 -12.99
C ASN A 278 -17.00 -16.02 -13.25
N LEU A 279 -17.90 -15.94 -12.27
CA LEU A 279 -19.29 -16.32 -12.47
C LEU A 279 -20.05 -15.34 -13.37
N PHE A 280 -19.71 -14.05 -13.41
CA PHE A 280 -20.36 -13.09 -14.30
C PHE A 280 -20.30 -13.49 -15.80
N PRO A 281 -19.12 -13.71 -16.41
CA PRO A 281 -19.06 -14.14 -17.81
C PRO A 281 -19.70 -15.51 -18.03
N ILE A 282 -19.62 -16.44 -17.06
CA ILE A 282 -20.27 -17.76 -17.18
C ILE A 282 -21.80 -17.61 -17.26
N VAL A 283 -22.39 -16.81 -16.37
CA VAL A 283 -23.84 -16.55 -16.39
C VAL A 283 -24.23 -15.77 -17.66
N TYR A 284 -23.36 -14.88 -18.15
CA TYR A 284 -23.60 -14.12 -19.37
C TYR A 284 -23.65 -14.99 -20.62
N PHE A 285 -22.58 -15.75 -20.87
CA PHE A 285 -22.50 -16.60 -22.06
C PHE A 285 -23.48 -17.76 -21.98
N GLY A 286 -23.76 -18.28 -20.78
CA GLY A 286 -24.83 -19.25 -20.55
C GLY A 286 -26.24 -18.70 -20.77
N ALA A 287 -26.42 -17.37 -20.73
CA ALA A 287 -27.69 -16.76 -21.12
C ALA A 287 -27.78 -16.60 -22.65
N ILE A 288 -26.67 -16.24 -23.32
CA ILE A 288 -26.58 -16.06 -24.78
C ILE A 288 -26.79 -17.38 -25.53
N ASP A 289 -26.17 -18.47 -25.08
CA ASP A 289 -26.29 -19.78 -25.73
C ASP A 289 -27.64 -20.49 -25.45
N GLY A 290 -28.46 -19.91 -24.56
CA GLY A 290 -29.75 -20.46 -24.14
C GLY A 290 -29.67 -21.57 -23.08
N SER A 291 -28.48 -21.92 -22.58
CA SER A 291 -28.28 -22.93 -21.53
C SER A 291 -28.92 -22.53 -20.20
N ILE A 292 -28.99 -21.23 -19.93
CA ILE A 292 -29.57 -20.64 -18.72
C ILE A 292 -30.71 -19.69 -19.13
N PRO A 293 -31.98 -20.05 -18.86
CA PRO A 293 -33.11 -19.19 -19.15
C PRO A 293 -33.02 -17.81 -18.49
N LEU A 294 -33.55 -16.79 -19.14
CA LEU A 294 -33.54 -15.39 -18.64
C LEU A 294 -34.18 -15.24 -17.26
N GLU A 295 -35.19 -16.06 -16.94
CA GLU A 295 -35.83 -16.06 -15.62
C GLU A 295 -34.91 -16.51 -14.48
N ILE A 296 -33.81 -17.19 -14.79
CA ILE A 296 -32.84 -17.70 -13.83
C ILE A 296 -31.55 -16.88 -13.90
N SER A 297 -31.06 -16.56 -15.10
CA SER A 297 -29.81 -15.83 -15.29
C SER A 297 -29.88 -14.42 -14.69
N GLU A 298 -31.00 -13.71 -14.84
CA GLU A 298 -31.16 -12.35 -14.31
C GLU A 298 -31.18 -12.29 -12.77
N PRO A 299 -32.00 -13.09 -12.05
CA PRO A 299 -31.90 -13.15 -10.59
C PRO A 299 -30.54 -13.64 -10.09
N LEU A 300 -29.92 -14.61 -10.78
CA LEU A 300 -28.59 -15.10 -10.41
C LEU A 300 -27.54 -13.98 -10.55
N TRP A 301 -27.61 -13.20 -11.62
CA TRP A 301 -26.76 -12.04 -11.82
C TRP A 301 -26.92 -11.00 -10.72
N ALA A 302 -28.16 -10.65 -10.39
CA ALA A 302 -28.48 -9.69 -9.33
C ALA A 302 -27.96 -10.18 -7.96
N ALA A 303 -28.10 -11.47 -7.66
CA ALA A 303 -27.54 -12.09 -6.48
C ALA A 303 -26.00 -12.07 -6.46
N LEU A 304 -25.34 -12.35 -7.58
CA LEU A 304 -23.88 -12.28 -7.71
C LEU A 304 -23.36 -10.86 -7.49
N ASP A 305 -24.05 -9.85 -8.03
CA ASP A 305 -23.72 -8.45 -7.83
C ASP A 305 -23.80 -8.05 -6.36
N TRP A 306 -24.90 -8.43 -5.70
CA TRP A 306 -25.10 -8.22 -4.27
C TRP A 306 -24.01 -8.89 -3.44
N LEU A 307 -23.78 -10.19 -3.64
CA LEU A 307 -22.76 -10.96 -2.95
C LEU A 307 -21.35 -10.36 -3.12
N THR A 308 -21.00 -9.97 -4.34
CA THR A 308 -19.69 -9.38 -4.65
C THR A 308 -19.51 -8.09 -3.86
N LYS A 309 -20.44 -7.12 -3.99
CA LYS A 309 -20.34 -5.81 -3.34
C LYS A 309 -20.45 -5.89 -1.82
N MET A 310 -21.25 -6.83 -1.28
CA MET A 310 -21.37 -7.03 0.17
C MET A 310 -20.04 -7.33 0.84
N VAL A 311 -19.18 -8.17 0.23
CA VAL A 311 -17.88 -8.50 0.83
C VAL A 311 -16.99 -7.26 0.97
N TYR A 312 -17.00 -6.38 -0.04
CA TYR A 312 -16.23 -5.13 -0.01
C TYR A 312 -16.83 -4.06 0.91
N SER A 313 -18.14 -4.14 1.18
CA SER A 313 -18.87 -3.28 2.12
C SER A 313 -18.91 -3.83 3.55
N SER A 314 -18.36 -5.02 3.79
CA SER A 314 -18.47 -5.72 5.07
C SER A 314 -17.44 -5.26 6.09
N SER A 315 -17.78 -5.36 7.37
CA SER A 315 -16.85 -5.13 8.49
C SER A 315 -15.62 -6.05 8.44
N LEU A 316 -15.73 -7.17 7.71
CA LEU A 316 -14.65 -8.13 7.51
C LEU A 316 -13.51 -7.55 6.64
N MET A 317 -13.83 -6.77 5.61
CA MET A 317 -12.81 -6.04 4.84
C MET A 317 -12.18 -4.91 5.67
N GLU A 318 -13.00 -4.19 6.41
CA GLU A 318 -12.59 -3.02 7.19
C GLU A 318 -11.65 -3.39 8.35
N ALA A 319 -11.92 -4.49 9.07
CA ALA A 319 -11.07 -4.97 10.17
C ALA A 319 -9.67 -5.40 9.68
N ASN A 320 -9.61 -6.06 8.51
CA ASN A 320 -8.34 -6.47 7.92
C ASN A 320 -7.50 -5.26 7.49
N PHE A 321 -8.12 -4.25 6.86
CA PHE A 321 -7.43 -3.03 6.45
C PHE A 321 -6.72 -2.34 7.62
N LEU A 322 -7.36 -2.27 8.78
CA LEU A 322 -6.77 -1.65 9.96
C LEU A 322 -5.52 -2.34 10.45
N SER A 323 -5.59 -3.67 10.52
CA SER A 323 -4.45 -4.47 10.95
C SER A 323 -3.25 -4.25 10.02
N ILE A 324 -3.49 -4.10 8.72
CA ILE A 324 -2.44 -3.90 7.71
C ILE A 324 -1.90 -2.46 7.77
N ALA A 325 -2.78 -1.45 7.76
CA ALA A 325 -2.39 -0.04 7.75
C ALA A 325 -1.62 0.36 9.00
N GLN A 326 -2.06 -0.05 10.20
CA GLN A 326 -1.37 0.25 11.45
C GLN A 326 0.03 -0.37 11.46
N ARG A 327 0.18 -1.60 10.97
CA ARG A 327 1.48 -2.27 10.91
C ARG A 327 2.44 -1.56 9.96
N ARG A 328 1.96 -1.09 8.80
CA ARG A 328 2.77 -0.31 7.87
C ARG A 328 3.27 0.98 8.52
N GLU A 329 2.41 1.68 9.25
CA GLU A 329 2.79 2.89 9.97
C GLU A 329 3.87 2.59 11.04
N PHE A 330 3.70 1.52 11.82
CA PHE A 330 4.72 1.10 12.80
C PHE A 330 6.04 0.69 12.14
N ALA A 331 5.99 -0.02 11.02
CA ALA A 331 7.18 -0.43 10.29
C ALA A 331 7.97 0.77 9.73
N VAL A 332 7.27 1.75 9.14
CA VAL A 332 7.90 2.98 8.65
C VAL A 332 8.54 3.76 9.78
N LYS A 333 7.85 3.94 10.92
CA LYS A 333 8.42 4.62 12.09
C LYS A 333 9.64 3.89 12.64
N ALA A 334 9.63 2.57 12.71
CA ALA A 334 10.77 1.79 13.16
C ALA A 334 12.01 1.96 12.25
N VAL A 335 11.80 2.01 10.92
CA VAL A 335 12.88 2.28 9.96
C VAL A 335 13.40 3.72 10.09
N GLU A 336 12.51 4.69 10.28
CA GLU A 336 12.90 6.09 10.49
C GLU A 336 13.71 6.28 11.77
N GLU A 337 13.29 5.64 12.86
CA GLU A 337 14.04 5.62 14.12
C GLU A 337 15.40 4.96 13.96
N ALA A 338 15.49 3.82 13.26
CA ALA A 338 16.76 3.15 12.97
C ALA A 338 17.71 4.04 12.16
N ASN A 339 17.22 4.69 11.11
CA ASN A 339 18.01 5.63 10.31
C ASN A 339 18.46 6.85 11.13
N ARG A 340 17.59 7.37 12.01
CA ARG A 340 17.92 8.48 12.91
C ARG A 340 19.04 8.09 13.87
N LEU A 341 18.96 6.90 14.47
CA LEU A 341 20.01 6.38 15.35
C LEU A 341 21.33 6.19 14.60
N GLN A 342 21.30 5.64 13.39
CA GLN A 342 22.50 5.49 12.55
C GLN A 342 23.14 6.85 12.24
N THR A 343 22.34 7.86 11.91
CA THR A 343 22.83 9.21 11.62
C THR A 343 23.46 9.87 12.85
N ILE A 344 22.84 9.71 14.03
CA ILE A 344 23.38 10.20 15.30
C ILE A 344 24.74 9.53 15.60
N GLN A 345 24.84 8.21 15.40
CA GLN A 345 26.09 7.49 15.61
C GLN A 345 27.20 7.96 14.67
N GLN A 346 26.89 8.17 13.39
CA GLN A 346 27.84 8.68 12.41
C GLN A 346 28.34 10.09 12.78
N LEU A 347 27.43 10.95 13.24
CA LEU A 347 27.78 12.29 13.68
C LEU A 347 28.65 12.27 14.95
N SER A 348 28.30 11.43 15.93
CA SER A 348 29.09 11.25 17.16
C SER A 348 30.52 10.81 16.83
N ASN A 349 30.68 9.79 15.97
CA ASN A 349 31.99 9.31 15.56
C ASN A 349 32.79 10.39 14.79
N ALA A 350 32.12 11.24 14.01
CA ALA A 350 32.77 12.35 13.30
C ALA A 350 33.24 13.45 14.27
N ILE A 351 32.45 13.75 15.31
CA ILE A 351 32.83 14.71 16.36
C ILE A 351 34.03 14.18 17.15
N GLU A 352 34.00 12.91 17.57
CA GLU A 352 35.11 12.29 18.29
C GLU A 352 36.41 12.34 17.47
N ARG A 353 36.36 11.95 16.19
CA ARG A 353 37.54 12.05 15.29
C ARG A 353 38.03 13.48 15.10
N LYS A 354 37.12 14.45 15.04
CA LYS A 354 37.47 15.88 14.94
C LYS A 354 38.20 16.32 16.22
N ASP A 355 37.68 15.96 17.38
CA ASP A 355 38.24 16.36 18.67
C ASP A 355 39.60 15.70 18.91
N ASP A 356 39.75 14.43 18.55
CA ASP A 356 41.04 13.73 18.54
C ASP A 356 42.04 14.42 17.60
N PHE A 357 41.62 14.73 16.37
CA PHE A 357 42.47 15.43 15.42
C PHE A 357 42.94 16.79 15.95
N LEU A 358 42.04 17.59 16.53
CA LEU A 358 42.38 18.89 17.11
C LEU A 358 43.30 18.76 18.31
N SER A 359 43.08 17.76 19.17
CA SER A 359 43.95 17.48 20.32
C SER A 359 45.36 17.08 19.87
N THR A 360 45.46 16.11 18.97
CA THR A 360 46.74 15.66 18.40
C THR A 360 47.46 16.81 17.71
N MET A 361 46.79 17.56 16.83
CA MET A 361 47.41 18.71 16.16
C MET A 361 47.89 19.77 17.14
N SER A 362 47.15 20.04 18.22
CA SER A 362 47.57 20.98 19.26
C SER A 362 48.84 20.51 19.98
N HIS A 363 48.94 19.21 20.29
CA HIS A 363 50.12 18.63 20.92
C HIS A 363 51.34 18.62 19.99
N GLU A 364 51.15 18.25 18.73
CA GLU A 364 52.20 18.23 17.71
C GLU A 364 52.70 19.64 17.35
N LEU A 365 51.83 20.66 17.39
CA LEU A 365 52.22 22.05 17.15
C LEU A 365 52.94 22.68 18.35
N ARG A 366 52.60 22.29 19.60
CA ARG A 366 53.18 22.88 20.82
C ARG A 366 54.70 22.70 20.89
N THR A 367 55.22 21.54 20.52
CA THR A 367 56.65 21.21 20.58
C THR A 367 57.52 22.05 19.63
N PRO A 368 57.27 22.09 18.30
CA PRO A 368 58.06 22.91 17.38
C PRO A 368 57.87 24.41 17.64
N LEU A 369 56.67 24.85 18.06
CA LEU A 369 56.42 26.26 18.34
C LEU A 369 57.17 26.74 19.58
N ASN A 370 57.20 25.93 20.64
CA ASN A 370 58.06 26.19 21.80
C ASN A 370 59.54 26.23 21.42
N GLY A 371 59.98 25.38 20.47
CA GLY A 371 61.33 25.43 19.90
C GLY A 371 61.63 26.74 19.18
N ILE A 372 60.71 27.21 18.31
CA ILE A 372 60.85 28.49 17.59
C ILE A 372 60.87 29.68 18.56
N ILE A 373 60.01 29.67 19.59
CA ILE A 373 59.99 30.70 20.63
C ILE A 373 61.31 30.71 21.41
N GLY A 374 61.80 29.54 21.84
CA GLY A 374 63.07 29.41 22.58
C GLY A 374 64.30 29.82 21.77
N LEU A 375 64.34 29.46 20.48
CA LEU A 375 65.39 29.91 19.55
C LEU A 375 65.31 31.43 19.35
N SER A 376 64.10 31.98 19.16
CA SER A 376 63.90 33.43 19.01
C SER A 376 64.32 34.19 20.28
N GLU A 377 64.00 33.69 21.47
CA GLU A 377 64.41 34.27 22.75
C GLU A 377 65.93 34.21 22.94
N SER A 378 66.57 33.11 22.56
CA SER A 378 68.03 32.96 22.62
C SER A 378 68.76 33.90 21.65
N MET A 379 68.23 34.05 20.43
CA MET A 379 68.76 35.02 19.46
C MET A 379 68.64 36.46 19.96
N MET A 380 67.52 36.81 20.60
CA MET A 380 67.34 38.14 21.23
C MET A 380 68.25 38.35 22.44
N ALA A 381 68.59 37.30 23.20
CA ALA A 381 69.50 37.35 24.34
C ALA A 381 70.99 37.44 23.97
N GLY A 382 71.32 37.46 22.66
CA GLY A 382 72.69 37.64 22.17
C GLY A 382 73.48 36.35 21.94
N ALA A 383 72.84 35.17 21.98
CA ALA A 383 73.52 33.89 21.77
C ALA A 383 74.17 33.73 20.38
N CYS A 384 73.75 34.54 19.40
CA CYS A 384 74.30 34.58 18.03
C CYS A 384 75.10 35.88 17.75
N GLY A 385 75.47 36.66 18.76
CA GLY A 385 76.10 37.98 18.61
C GLY A 385 75.09 39.13 18.53
N THR A 386 75.58 40.36 18.33
CA THR A 386 74.76 41.58 18.24
C THR A 386 73.99 41.64 16.92
N LEU A 387 72.66 41.48 16.99
CA LEU A 387 71.78 41.58 15.83
C LEU A 387 71.48 43.05 15.46
N PRO A 388 71.38 43.39 14.17
CA PRO A 388 70.90 44.70 13.72
C PRO A 388 69.46 44.99 14.19
N GLU A 389 69.14 46.24 14.49
CA GLU A 389 67.83 46.70 15.01
C GLU A 389 66.61 46.13 14.24
N LYS A 390 66.68 46.11 12.90
CA LYS A 390 65.63 45.54 12.03
C LYS A 390 65.43 44.03 12.22
N ALA A 391 66.52 43.28 12.41
CA ALA A 391 66.45 41.84 12.65
C ALA A 391 65.84 41.55 14.02
N LEU A 392 66.17 42.37 15.02
CA LEU A 392 65.65 42.27 16.39
C LEU A 392 64.12 42.48 16.44
N GLN A 393 63.59 43.47 15.72
CA GLN A 393 62.14 43.67 15.57
C GLN A 393 61.43 42.50 14.86
N THR A 394 62.09 41.91 13.87
CA THR A 394 61.52 40.78 13.11
C THR A 394 61.44 39.54 14.01
N VAL A 395 62.52 39.21 14.74
CA VAL A 395 62.54 38.10 15.70
C VAL A 395 61.56 38.31 16.84
N SER A 396 61.38 39.56 17.33
CA SER A 396 60.38 39.84 18.36
C SER A 396 58.95 39.58 17.86
N THR A 397 58.68 39.85 16.59
CA THR A 397 57.37 39.61 15.95
C THR A 397 57.11 38.10 15.77
N VAL A 398 58.12 37.34 15.36
CA VAL A 398 58.06 35.86 15.27
C VAL A 398 57.76 35.27 16.64
N ARG A 399 58.46 35.72 17.69
CA ARG A 399 58.22 35.29 19.07
C ARG A 399 56.79 35.59 19.55
N LEU A 400 56.30 36.80 19.31
CA LEU A 400 54.95 37.24 19.70
C LEU A 400 53.86 36.42 18.99
N SER A 401 54.08 36.13 17.71
CA SER A 401 53.15 35.31 16.91
C SER A 401 53.13 33.87 17.39
N GLY A 402 54.30 33.30 17.71
CA GLY A 402 54.41 31.98 18.33
C GLY A 402 53.67 31.92 19.67
N LYS A 403 53.88 32.88 20.57
CA LYS A 403 53.16 32.91 21.87
C LYS A 403 51.64 33.05 21.76
N ARG A 404 51.11 33.58 20.65
CA ARG A 404 49.66 33.71 20.41
C ARG A 404 49.01 32.45 19.83
N LEU A 405 49.79 31.56 19.22
CA LEU A 405 49.33 30.33 18.58
C LEU A 405 49.33 29.12 19.54
N LEU A 406 49.99 29.25 20.69
CA LEU A 406 49.90 28.36 21.86
C LEU A 406 48.74 28.75 22.77
#